data_AF-A0A1M2ZRL6-F1
#
_entry.id   AF-A0A1M2ZRL6-F1
#
_cell.length_a   1.000
_cell.length_b   1.000
_cell.length_c   1.000
_cell.angle_alpha   90.00
_cell.angle_beta   90.00
_cell.angle_gamma   90.00
#
_symmetry.space_group_name_H-M   'P 1'
#
loop_
_entity.id
_entity.type
_entity.pdbx_description
1 polymer ?
#
loop_
_entity_poly.entity_id
_entity_poly.type
_entity_poly.pdbx_seq_one_letter_code
_entity_poly.pdbx_strand_id
1 'polypeptide(L)'
;MPTEPPPSRYRVVERGRRLEVIDTRVTGAVPGGQPMREARRPRREGRVDGSFTTARFYDDKAPRRIAFDAAARDRLGRLRLVAMIAAMAWVMLAVWQPWVALAPLAILASNGPRRTTRQRLTRWLDRYEQG
;
A
#
# COMPACT_ATOMS: atom_id res chain seq x y z
N MET A 1 41.13 -33.46 -4.14
CA MET A 1 40.41 -32.18 -4.32
C MET A 1 39.43 -32.04 -3.15
N PRO A 2 39.65 -31.15 -2.16
CA PRO A 2 38.70 -30.96 -1.08
C PRO A 2 37.45 -30.28 -1.66
N THR A 3 36.33 -30.99 -1.71
CA THR A 3 35.02 -30.42 -2.05
C THR A 3 34.48 -29.69 -0.83
N GLU A 4 34.60 -28.36 -0.85
CA GLU A 4 33.99 -27.50 0.15
C GLU A 4 32.46 -27.66 0.07
N PRO A 5 31.76 -27.89 1.20
CA PRO A 5 30.32 -28.06 1.18
C PRO A 5 29.65 -26.77 0.70
N PRO A 6 28.56 -26.86 -0.08
CA PRO A 6 27.86 -25.68 -0.56
C PRO A 6 27.40 -24.81 0.62
N PRO A 7 27.52 -23.48 0.55
CA PRO A 7 27.18 -22.59 1.65
C PRO A 7 25.72 -22.79 2.07
N SER A 8 25.49 -22.84 3.38
CA SER A 8 24.14 -23.09 3.91
C SER A 8 23.20 -21.96 3.49
N ARG A 9 22.07 -22.36 2.90
CA ARG A 9 20.99 -21.45 2.45
C ARG A 9 20.45 -20.58 3.58
N TYR A 10 20.58 -21.03 4.82
CA TYR A 10 20.10 -20.33 5.98
C TYR A 10 21.27 -19.95 6.88
N ARG A 11 21.24 -18.72 7.40
CA ARG A 11 22.15 -18.22 8.42
C ARG A 11 21.34 -17.80 9.64
N VAL A 12 21.58 -18.44 10.77
CA VAL A 12 20.96 -18.05 12.04
C VAL A 12 21.83 -16.97 12.68
N VAL A 13 21.21 -15.86 13.08
CA VAL A 13 21.85 -14.77 13.81
C VAL A 13 21.06 -14.44 15.06
N GLU A 14 21.73 -14.11 16.15
CA GLU A 14 21.06 -13.65 17.36
C GLU A 14 20.92 -12.12 17.33
N ARG A 15 19.69 -11.61 17.47
CA ARG A 15 19.40 -10.18 17.61
C ARG A 15 18.47 -9.96 18.79
N GLY A 16 18.94 -9.20 19.78
CA GLY A 16 18.12 -8.79 20.93
C GLY A 16 17.54 -9.96 21.74
N ARG A 17 18.36 -10.99 22.03
CA ARG A 17 17.97 -12.24 22.73
C ARG A 17 16.99 -13.12 21.96
N ARG A 18 16.91 -12.97 20.64
CA ARG A 18 16.07 -13.79 19.76
C ARG A 18 16.91 -14.29 18.59
N LEU A 19 16.77 -15.57 18.27
CA LEU A 19 17.37 -16.18 17.08
C LEU A 19 16.52 -15.84 15.86
N GLU A 20 17.14 -15.22 14.86
CA GLU A 20 16.57 -14.87 13.57
C GLU A 20 17.24 -15.70 12.47
N VAL A 21 16.46 -16.32 11.59
CA VAL A 21 16.97 -17.14 10.48
C VAL A 21 16.88 -16.33 9.19
N ILE A 22 18.02 -16.10 8.55
CA ILE A 22 18.16 -15.33 7.31
C ILE A 22 18.36 -16.30 6.14
N ASP A 23 17.48 -16.28 5.12
CA ASP A 23 17.71 -16.98 3.84
C ASP A 23 18.70 -16.16 3.00
N THR A 24 19.87 -16.73 2.73
CA THR A 24 20.98 -16.08 2.02
C THR A 24 20.79 -16.04 0.50
N ARG A 25 19.78 -16.74 -0.06
CA ARG A 25 19.47 -16.69 -1.50
C ARG A 25 18.65 -15.48 -1.94
N VAL A 26 18.13 -14.70 -0.98
CA VAL A 26 17.34 -13.50 -1.26
C VAL A 26 18.24 -12.28 -1.12
N THR A 27 19.12 -12.05 -2.09
CA THR A 27 19.82 -10.77 -2.21
C THR A 27 18.82 -9.72 -2.68
N GLY A 28 18.08 -9.14 -1.73
CA GLY A 28 17.19 -8.01 -1.96
C GLY A 28 15.90 -8.06 -1.15
N ALA A 29 15.86 -7.27 -0.08
CA ALA A 29 14.68 -6.81 0.68
C ALA A 29 14.08 -7.71 1.79
N VAL A 30 14.43 -7.35 3.02
CA VAL A 30 13.73 -7.61 4.31
C VAL A 30 12.65 -6.49 4.45
N PRO A 31 11.41 -6.68 5.00
CA PRO A 31 11.21 -7.13 6.39
C PRO A 31 9.95 -7.93 6.77
N GLY A 32 10.15 -8.80 7.78
CA GLY A 32 9.34 -8.84 9.01
C GLY A 32 8.05 -9.67 8.94
N GLY A 33 8.06 -10.81 9.64
CA GLY A 33 7.02 -11.83 9.56
C GLY A 33 5.74 -11.60 10.37
N GLN A 34 4.70 -12.32 9.98
CA GLN A 34 3.65 -12.85 10.86
C GLN A 34 3.30 -14.28 10.42
N PRO A 35 2.96 -15.18 11.38
CA PRO A 35 2.85 -16.61 11.13
C PRO A 35 1.57 -17.00 10.39
N MET A 36 1.78 -18.03 9.58
CA MET A 36 0.85 -18.85 8.82
C MET A 36 -0.45 -19.17 9.56
N ARG A 37 -1.57 -18.64 9.06
CA ARG A 37 -2.87 -19.33 9.10
C ARG A 37 -3.24 -19.67 7.67
N GLU A 38 -2.92 -20.91 7.33
CA GLU A 38 -3.09 -21.52 6.02
C GLU A 38 -4.58 -21.80 5.77
N ALA A 39 -5.28 -20.83 5.18
CA ALA A 39 -6.47 -21.12 4.39
C ALA A 39 -6.01 -21.20 2.93
N ARG A 40 -5.95 -22.43 2.42
CA ARG A 40 -5.62 -22.77 1.03
C ARG A 40 -6.61 -22.08 0.08
N ARG A 41 -6.31 -20.84 -0.32
CA ARG A 41 -7.00 -20.15 -1.42
C ARG A 41 -6.39 -20.62 -2.75
N PRO A 42 -7.21 -20.80 -3.81
CA PRO A 42 -6.68 -21.16 -5.12
C PRO A 42 -5.69 -20.08 -5.56
N ARG A 43 -4.47 -20.52 -5.87
CA ARG A 43 -3.37 -19.70 -6.36
C ARG A 43 -3.77 -19.10 -7.71
N ARG A 44 -4.50 -17.98 -7.70
CA ARG A 44 -4.49 -17.03 -8.81
C ARG A 44 -3.11 -16.42 -8.81
N GLU A 45 -2.29 -16.88 -9.73
CA GLU A 45 -0.95 -16.39 -10.01
C GLU A 45 -1.01 -14.99 -10.64
N GLY A 46 -1.59 -14.04 -9.90
CA GLY A 46 -1.38 -12.63 -10.13
C GLY A 46 -0.15 -12.24 -9.32
N ARG A 47 0.98 -12.00 -9.99
CA ARG A 47 2.19 -11.44 -9.38
C ARG A 47 1.78 -10.26 -8.51
N VAL A 48 1.93 -10.40 -7.19
CA VAL A 48 1.70 -9.30 -6.25
C VAL A 48 2.82 -8.31 -6.49
N ASP A 49 2.46 -7.25 -7.20
CA ASP A 49 3.45 -6.46 -7.91
C ASP A 49 3.90 -5.28 -7.02
N GLY A 50 3.18 -4.97 -5.94
CA GLY A 50 3.61 -4.06 -4.88
C GLY A 50 2.68 -4.07 -3.67
N SER A 51 3.10 -3.46 -2.56
CA SER A 51 2.25 -3.26 -1.37
C SER A 51 2.27 -1.80 -0.93
N PHE A 52 1.12 -1.31 -0.45
CA PHE A 52 1.01 0.02 0.15
C PHE A 52 0.51 -0.11 1.59
N THR A 53 1.01 0.77 2.46
CA THR A 53 0.58 0.87 3.86
C THR A 53 -0.40 2.01 4.00
N THR A 54 -1.63 1.72 4.41
CA THR A 54 -2.66 2.75 4.58
C THR A 54 -2.37 3.59 5.83
N ALA A 55 -2.47 4.92 5.71
CA ALA A 55 -2.27 5.83 6.83
C ALA A 55 -3.57 6.06 7.61
N ARG A 56 -3.44 6.31 8.92
CA ARG A 56 -4.57 6.52 9.86
C ARG A 56 -5.48 7.69 9.47
N PHE A 57 -4.93 8.65 8.74
CA PHE A 57 -5.69 9.78 8.20
C PHE A 57 -6.75 9.34 7.17
N TYR A 58 -6.51 8.27 6.42
CA TYR A 58 -7.36 7.84 5.30
C TYR A 58 -8.18 6.56 5.60
N ASP A 59 -7.85 5.83 6.68
CA ASP A 59 -8.49 4.56 7.03
C ASP A 59 -8.59 4.41 8.55
N ASP A 60 -9.74 3.96 9.04
CA ASP A 60 -9.99 3.78 10.48
C ASP A 60 -9.32 2.52 11.03
N LYS A 61 -9.08 1.51 10.19
CA LYS A 61 -8.38 0.27 10.57
C LYS A 61 -6.88 0.33 10.33
N ALA A 62 -6.35 1.47 9.89
CA ALA A 62 -4.91 1.64 9.69
C ALA A 62 -4.14 1.62 11.04
N PRO A 63 -2.88 1.13 11.03
CA PRO A 63 -2.08 0.76 9.86
C PRO A 63 -2.28 -0.70 9.39
N ARG A 64 -2.58 -0.89 8.11
CA ARG A 64 -2.64 -2.21 7.43
C ARG A 64 -1.96 -2.15 6.06
N ARG A 65 -1.39 -3.28 5.60
CA ARG A 65 -0.74 -3.40 4.28
C ARG A 65 -1.70 -4.07 3.29
N ILE A 66 -1.88 -3.44 2.13
CA ILE A 66 -2.72 -3.96 1.06
C ILE A 66 -1.83 -4.31 -0.13
N ALA A 67 -1.95 -5.55 -0.61
CA ALA A 67 -1.25 -6.06 -1.77
C ALA A 67 -1.99 -5.65 -3.06
N PHE A 68 -1.26 -5.14 -4.05
CA PHE A 68 -1.81 -4.82 -5.36
C PHE A 68 -1.45 -5.91 -6.38
N ASP A 69 -2.43 -6.29 -7.20
CA ASP A 69 -2.18 -7.03 -8.43
C ASP A 69 -1.80 -6.06 -9.58
N ALA A 70 -1.38 -6.61 -10.71
CA ALA A 70 -1.03 -5.82 -11.90
C ALA A 70 -2.23 -5.02 -12.45
N ALA A 71 -3.46 -5.55 -12.37
CA ALA A 71 -4.66 -4.86 -12.84
C ALA A 71 -5.00 -3.62 -11.99
N ALA A 72 -4.73 -3.66 -10.69
CA ALA A 72 -4.90 -2.54 -9.78
C ALA A 72 -3.89 -1.42 -10.08
N ARG A 73 -2.67 -1.74 -10.53
CA ARG A 73 -1.71 -0.74 -11.00
C ARG A 73 -2.19 0.03 -12.21
N ASP A 74 -2.72 -0.66 -13.23
CA ASP A 74 -3.23 0.00 -14.44
C ASP A 74 -4.42 0.91 -14.13
N ARG A 75 -5.28 0.50 -13.19
CA ARG A 75 -6.37 1.35 -12.69
C ARG A 75 -5.82 2.57 -11.95
N LEU A 76 -4.81 2.39 -11.11
CA LEU A 76 -4.18 3.48 -10.37
C LEU A 76 -3.48 4.48 -11.30
N GLY A 77 -2.82 4.00 -12.35
CA GLY A 77 -2.22 4.84 -13.39
C GLY A 77 -3.25 5.72 -14.10
N ARG A 78 -4.38 5.12 -14.53
CA ARG A 78 -5.50 5.87 -15.14
C ARG A 78 -6.13 6.87 -14.17
N LEU A 79 -6.38 6.47 -12.94
CA LEU A 79 -6.89 7.34 -11.88
C LEU A 79 -5.97 8.53 -11.64
N ARG A 80 -4.64 8.29 -11.59
CA ARG A 80 -3.64 9.36 -11.45
C ARG A 80 -3.69 10.32 -12.63
N LEU A 81 -3.77 9.82 -13.87
CA LEU A 81 -3.86 10.66 -15.06
C LEU A 81 -5.12 11.54 -15.02
N VAL A 82 -6.29 10.95 -14.75
CA VAL A 82 -7.55 11.69 -14.60
C VAL A 82 -7.45 12.74 -13.49
N ALA A 83 -6.85 12.38 -12.35
CA ALA A 83 -6.64 13.32 -11.24
C ALA A 83 -5.73 14.49 -11.65
N MET A 84 -4.67 14.25 -12.43
CA MET A 84 -3.80 15.31 -12.94
C MET A 84 -4.53 16.23 -13.93
N ILE A 85 -5.33 15.67 -14.84
CA ILE A 85 -6.16 16.45 -15.77
C ILE A 85 -7.14 17.33 -14.99
N ALA A 86 -7.84 16.75 -14.02
CA ALA A 86 -8.77 17.49 -13.17
C ALA A 86 -8.07 18.59 -12.36
N ALA A 87 -6.89 18.32 -11.81
CA ALA A 87 -6.10 19.32 -11.09
C ALA A 87 -5.68 20.46 -12.02
N MET A 88 -5.25 20.16 -13.24
CA MET A 88 -4.85 21.18 -14.21
C MET A 88 -6.04 22.03 -14.68
N ALA A 89 -7.19 21.41 -14.94
CA ALA A 89 -8.43 22.12 -15.23
C ALA A 89 -8.86 23.03 -14.07
N TRP A 90 -8.71 22.57 -12.83
CA TRP A 90 -8.98 23.38 -11.64
C TRP A 90 -8.03 24.58 -11.53
N VAL A 91 -6.73 24.40 -11.77
CA VAL A 91 -5.77 25.52 -11.80
C VAL A 91 -6.15 26.54 -12.87
N MET A 92 -6.50 26.07 -14.08
CA MET A 92 -6.93 26.95 -15.17
C MET A 92 -8.21 27.74 -14.81
N LEU A 93 -9.17 27.08 -14.16
CA LEU A 93 -10.37 27.74 -13.63
C LEU A 93 -10.02 28.77 -12.55
N ALA A 94 -9.08 28.45 -11.67
CA ALA A 94 -8.65 29.34 -10.59
C ALA A 94 -7.95 30.61 -11.12
N VAL A 95 -7.26 30.54 -12.26
CA VAL A 95 -6.70 31.73 -12.93
C VAL A 95 -7.82 32.68 -13.38
N TRP A 96 -8.94 32.14 -13.90
CA TRP A 96 -10.07 32.95 -14.34
C TRP A 96 -10.98 33.40 -13.19
N GLN A 97 -11.09 32.61 -12.14
CA GLN A 97 -11.93 32.83 -10.97
C GLN A 97 -11.10 32.65 -9.69
N PRO A 98 -10.39 33.68 -9.20
CA PRO A 98 -9.38 33.53 -8.16
C PRO A 98 -9.92 33.02 -6.82
N TRP A 99 -11.20 33.23 -6.52
CA TRP A 99 -11.84 32.70 -5.31
C TRP A 99 -11.95 31.16 -5.32
N VAL A 100 -11.96 30.52 -6.50
CA VAL A 100 -11.97 29.05 -6.64
C VAL A 100 -10.68 28.43 -6.10
N ALA A 101 -9.56 29.18 -6.11
CA ALA A 101 -8.30 28.75 -5.52
C ALA A 101 -8.41 28.48 -4.01
N LEU A 102 -9.38 29.12 -3.34
CA LEU A 102 -9.61 28.99 -1.89
C LEU A 102 -10.47 27.77 -1.54
N ALA A 103 -11.09 27.10 -2.52
CA ALA A 103 -11.98 25.97 -2.27
C ALA A 103 -11.33 24.82 -1.48
N PRO A 104 -10.07 24.38 -1.75
CA PRO A 104 -9.42 23.34 -0.96
C PRO A 104 -9.22 23.74 0.51
N LEU A 105 -8.91 25.01 0.77
CA LEU A 105 -8.75 25.54 2.13
C LEU A 105 -10.08 25.52 2.88
N ALA A 106 -11.18 25.94 2.24
CA ALA A 106 -12.51 25.90 2.84
C ALA A 106 -12.95 24.45 3.15
N ILE A 107 -12.68 23.51 2.25
CA ILE A 107 -12.97 22.09 2.46
C ILE A 107 -12.12 21.52 3.60
N LEU A 108 -10.82 21.84 3.66
CA LEU A 108 -9.94 21.41 4.75
C LEU A 108 -10.35 22.01 6.09
N ALA A 109 -10.78 23.26 6.13
CA ALA A 109 -11.26 23.92 7.35
C ALA A 109 -12.55 23.30 7.90
N SER A 110 -13.36 22.68 7.03
CA SER A 110 -14.56 21.96 7.45
C SER A 110 -14.22 20.60 8.09
N ASN A 111 -14.63 20.42 9.36
CA ASN A 111 -14.40 19.16 10.10
C ASN A 111 -15.40 18.04 9.74
N GLY A 112 -16.53 18.39 9.11
CA GLY A 112 -17.65 17.49 8.82
C GLY A 112 -17.42 16.39 7.77
N PRO A 113 -16.77 16.66 6.61
CA PRO A 113 -16.65 15.65 5.56
C PRO A 113 -15.66 14.54 5.90
N ARG A 114 -14.69 14.78 6.78
CA ARG A 114 -13.55 13.87 7.02
C ARG A 114 -13.98 12.53 7.60
N ARG A 115 -14.91 12.52 8.57
CA ARG A 115 -15.40 11.27 9.19
C ARG A 115 -16.22 10.43 8.21
N THR A 116 -17.12 11.07 7.46
CA THR A 116 -17.96 10.40 6.47
C THR A 116 -17.13 9.81 5.33
N THR A 117 -16.12 10.54 4.85
CA THR A 117 -15.23 10.07 3.79
C THR A 117 -14.35 8.92 4.26
N ARG A 118 -13.83 8.96 5.50
CA ARG A 118 -13.06 7.85 6.10
C ARG A 118 -13.91 6.59 6.23
N GLN A 119 -15.14 6.68 6.74
CA GLN A 119 -16.04 5.51 6.82
C GLN A 119 -16.39 4.91 5.45
N ARG A 120 -16.49 5.72 4.40
CA ARG A 120 -16.70 5.25 3.02
C ARG A 120 -15.45 4.56 2.47
N LEU A 121 -14.27 5.13 2.73
CA LEU A 121 -12.98 4.54 2.34
C LEU A 121 -12.73 3.21 3.06
N THR A 122 -12.94 3.14 4.37
CA THR A 122 -12.80 1.90 5.14
C THR A 122 -13.70 0.80 4.58
N ARG A 123 -14.97 1.10 4.27
CA ARG A 123 -15.89 0.16 3.62
C ARG A 123 -15.45 -0.25 2.22
N TRP A 124 -14.86 0.67 1.44
CA TRP A 124 -14.32 0.35 0.13
C TRP A 124 -13.11 -0.57 0.22
N LEU A 125 -12.18 -0.30 1.15
CA LEU A 125 -10.97 -1.08 1.42
C LEU A 125 -11.31 -2.49 1.92
N ASP A 126 -12.31 -2.64 2.79
CA ASP A 126 -12.74 -3.93 3.32
C ASP A 126 -13.19 -4.91 2.21
N ARG A 127 -13.67 -4.40 1.06
CA ARG A 127 -14.01 -5.25 -0.10
C ARG A 127 -12.79 -5.89 -0.76
N TYR A 128 -11.62 -5.27 -0.66
CA TYR A 128 -10.38 -5.80 -1.22
C TYR A 128 -9.68 -6.79 -0.29
N GLU A 129 -10.04 -6.84 1.00
CA GLU A 129 -9.53 -7.86 1.93
C GLU A 129 -10.27 -9.21 1.81
N GLN A 130 -11.52 -9.20 1.34
CA GLN A 130 -12.37 -10.40 1.29
C GLN A 130 -12.25 -11.20 -0.01
N GLY A 131 -11.69 -10.62 -1.09
CA GLY A 131 -11.36 -11.32 -2.34
C GLY A 131 -10.05 -12.10 -2.24
#